data_AF-A0A815MF37-F1
#
_entry.id   AF-A0A815MF37-F1
#
_cell.length_a   1.000
_cell.length_b   1.000
_cell.length_c   1.000
_cell.angle_alpha   90.00
_cell.angle_beta   90.00
_cell.angle_gamma   90.00
#
_symmetry.space_group_name_H-M   'P 1'
#
loop_
_entity.id
_entity.type
_entity.pdbx_description
1 polymer ?
#
loop_
_entity_poly.entity_id
_entity_poly.type
_entity_poly.pdbx_seq_one_letter_code
_entity_poly.pdbx_strand_id
1 'polypeptide(L)'
;MHRILFPQEARCLYDWNGQTISKCALDKLQVGCIVRCIIRNESSEQVIWEALYFEILKIKDGTFWGKTLDIYRLGEDVIGLPTNTIFTFRKNHIAEIPIMWQPSYIRKNLILSYNTLYKQNGFILYLKNFSWYIHFFHP
;
A
#
# COMPACT_ATOMS: atom_id res chain seq x y z
N MET A 1 13.58 24.94 1.72
CA MET A 1 13.05 24.04 2.78
C MET A 1 11.88 23.29 2.18
N HIS A 2 11.90 21.96 2.18
CA HIS A 2 10.81 21.14 1.62
C HIS A 2 9.69 21.00 2.65
N ARG A 3 8.45 21.30 2.26
CA ARG A 3 7.27 21.03 3.05
C ARG A 3 6.55 19.82 2.45
N ILE A 4 6.54 18.73 3.21
CA ILE A 4 5.87 17.49 2.80
C ILE A 4 4.46 17.47 3.38
N LEU A 5 3.49 17.37 2.48
CA LEU A 5 2.08 17.25 2.83
C LEU A 5 1.56 15.92 2.30
N PHE A 6 0.74 15.25 3.09
CA PHE A 6 -0.06 14.15 2.58
C PHE A 6 -1.38 14.76 2.09
N PRO A 7 -1.70 14.71 0.79
CA PRO A 7 -2.97 15.19 0.29
C PRO A 7 -4.14 14.44 0.93
N GLN A 8 -5.31 15.06 0.78
CA GLN A 8 -6.60 14.57 1.25
C GLN A 8 -6.82 13.08 0.95
N GLU A 9 -7.64 12.46 1.80
CA GLU A 9 -7.84 11.01 1.92
C GLU A 9 -7.85 10.25 0.59
N ALA A 10 -7.05 9.17 0.53
CA ALA A 10 -7.10 8.22 -0.56
C ALA A 10 -8.52 7.66 -0.68
N ARG A 11 -9.21 8.02 -1.78
CA ARG A 11 -10.59 7.61 -2.04
C ARG A 11 -10.70 6.10 -2.19
N CYS A 12 -9.78 5.53 -2.94
CA CYS A 12 -9.67 4.10 -3.22
C CYS A 12 -8.30 3.58 -2.77
N LEU A 13 -8.26 2.31 -2.38
CA LEU A 13 -7.04 1.61 -2.00
C LEU A 13 -6.75 0.58 -3.09
N TYR A 14 -5.52 0.52 -3.59
CA TYR A 14 -5.15 -0.38 -4.68
C TYR A 14 -4.08 -1.40 -4.25
N ASP A 15 -3.93 -2.47 -5.02
CA ASP A 15 -2.71 -3.26 -5.08
C ASP A 15 -1.82 -2.78 -6.23
N TRP A 16 -0.60 -3.30 -6.27
CA TRP A 16 0.39 -2.94 -7.30
C TRP A 16 -0.06 -3.29 -8.73
N ASN A 17 -0.98 -4.25 -8.90
CA ASN A 17 -1.54 -4.64 -10.19
C ASN A 17 -2.76 -3.78 -10.59
N GLY A 18 -3.06 -2.71 -9.83
CA GLY A 18 -4.20 -1.82 -10.06
C GLY A 18 -5.55 -2.38 -9.56
N GLN A 19 -5.57 -3.50 -8.83
CA GLN A 19 -6.81 -4.05 -8.29
C GLN A 19 -7.24 -3.28 -7.05
N THR A 20 -8.54 -3.03 -6.91
CA THR A 20 -9.07 -2.34 -5.73
C THR A 20 -9.08 -3.26 -4.52
N ILE A 21 -8.57 -2.78 -3.39
CA ILE A 21 -8.54 -3.45 -2.09
C ILE A 21 -9.58 -2.80 -1.17
N SER A 22 -10.20 -3.60 -0.31
CA SER A 22 -11.09 -3.09 0.74
C SER A 22 -10.31 -2.23 1.73
N LYS A 23 -10.86 -1.08 2.14
CA LYS A 23 -10.26 -0.22 3.17
C LYS A 23 -10.07 -0.94 4.51
N CYS A 24 -10.82 -2.01 4.80
CA CYS A 24 -10.60 -2.85 5.99
C CYS A 24 -9.22 -3.53 6.00
N ALA A 25 -8.51 -3.60 4.87
CA ALA A 25 -7.11 -4.06 4.84
C ALA A 25 -6.17 -3.11 5.63
N LEU A 26 -6.51 -1.82 5.74
CA LEU A 26 -5.73 -0.85 6.50
C LEU A 26 -5.72 -1.16 8.01
N ASP A 27 -6.74 -1.86 8.51
CA ASP A 27 -6.83 -2.29 9.91
C ASP A 27 -5.93 -3.48 10.23
N LYS A 28 -5.43 -4.16 9.20
CA LYS A 28 -4.54 -5.32 9.32
C LYS A 28 -3.06 -4.96 9.15
N LEU A 29 -2.74 -3.69 8.91
CA LEU A 29 -1.37 -3.21 8.78
C LEU A 29 -0.63 -3.31 10.12
N GLN A 30 0.62 -3.74 10.07
CA GLN A 30 1.50 -3.91 11.23
C GLN A 30 2.90 -3.36 10.91
N VAL A 31 3.77 -3.35 11.92
CA VAL A 31 5.20 -3.06 11.72
C VAL A 31 5.79 -4.06 10.72
N GLY A 32 6.62 -3.57 9.80
CA GLY A 32 7.19 -4.32 8.68
C GLY A 32 6.32 -4.37 7.42
N CYS A 33 5.06 -3.92 7.47
CA CYS A 33 4.26 -3.75 6.26
C CYS A 33 4.82 -2.67 5.35
N ILE A 34 4.64 -2.87 4.04
CA ILE A 34 5.00 -1.90 3.02
C ILE A 34 3.73 -1.26 2.46
N VAL A 35 3.69 0.07 2.37
CA VAL A 35 2.53 0.80 1.84
C VAL A 35 2.99 1.93 0.91
N ARG A 36 2.14 2.34 -0.04
CA ARG A 36 2.40 3.54 -0.85
C ARG A 36 1.52 4.68 -0.38
N CYS A 37 2.13 5.84 -0.21
CA CYS A 37 1.42 7.10 0.00
C CYS A 37 1.72 8.05 -1.16
N ILE A 38 0.73 8.85 -1.53
CA ILE A 38 0.95 10.02 -2.39
C ILE A 38 1.34 11.16 -1.47
N ILE A 39 2.37 11.90 -1.83
CA ILE A 39 2.82 13.09 -1.10
C ILE A 39 2.88 14.28 -2.04
N ARG A 40 2.68 15.45 -1.47
CA ARG A 40 2.91 16.75 -2.10
C ARG A 40 4.19 17.31 -1.49
N ASN A 41 5.23 17.42 -2.30
CA ASN A 41 6.48 18.07 -1.95
C ASN A 41 6.43 19.52 -2.45
N GLU A 42 6.26 20.45 -1.53
CA GLU A 42 6.36 21.88 -1.82
C GLU A 42 7.79 22.34 -1.55
N SER A 43 8.56 22.63 -2.60
CA SER A 43 9.82 23.37 -2.49
C SER A 43 9.55 24.87 -2.70
N SER A 44 10.57 25.71 -2.52
CA SER A 44 10.47 27.15 -2.79
C SER A 44 10.22 27.49 -4.26
N GLU A 45 10.41 26.52 -5.17
CA GLU A 45 10.43 26.75 -6.62
C GLU A 45 9.36 25.93 -7.35
N GLN A 46 8.89 24.82 -6.78
CA GLN A 46 7.92 23.95 -7.43
C GLN A 46 7.08 23.12 -6.45
N VAL A 47 5.88 22.74 -6.89
CA VAL A 47 5.04 21.74 -6.24
C VAL A 47 5.13 20.44 -7.03
N ILE A 48 5.66 19.39 -6.41
CA ILE A 48 5.84 18.07 -7.02
C ILE A 48 4.96 17.07 -6.28
N TRP A 49 4.30 16.19 -7.03
CA TRP A 49 3.54 15.07 -6.48
C TRP A 49 4.37 13.80 -6.64
N GLU A 50 4.60 13.09 -5.54
CA GLU A 50 5.39 11.86 -5.55
C GLU A 50 4.58 10.71 -4.95
N ALA A 51 4.70 9.52 -5.53
CA ALA A 51 4.18 8.29 -4.96
C ALA A 51 5.34 7.51 -4.35
N LEU A 52 5.41 7.46 -3.02
CA LEU A 52 6.53 6.83 -2.31
C LEU A 52 6.07 5.62 -1.51
N TYR A 53 6.91 4.59 -1.49
CA TYR A 53 6.72 3.43 -0.64
C TYR A 53 7.38 3.63 0.73
N PHE A 54 6.71 3.15 1.75
CA PHE A 54 7.12 3.23 3.14
C PHE A 54 7.07 1.85 3.79
N GLU A 55 8.13 1.48 4.49
CA GLU A 55 8.10 0.40 5.48
C GLU A 55 7.62 0.97 6.82
N ILE A 56 6.56 0.39 7.39
CA ILE A 56 6.01 0.82 8.68
C ILE A 56 6.95 0.36 9.79
N LEU A 57 7.53 1.30 10.52
CA LEU A 57 8.43 1.03 11.65
C LEU A 57 7.69 1.05 13.00
N LYS A 58 6.62 1.84 13.09
CA LYS A 58 5.84 1.99 14.32
C LYS A 58 4.40 2.37 14.00
N ILE A 59 3.47 1.89 14.82
CA ILE A 59 2.08 2.32 14.83
C ILE A 59 1.70 2.68 16.27
N LYS A 60 1.10 3.85 16.47
CA LYS A 60 0.64 4.32 17.78
C LYS A 60 -0.47 5.35 17.58
N ASP A 61 -1.60 5.18 18.27
CA ASP A 61 -2.73 6.12 18.26
C ASP A 61 -3.20 6.50 16.84
N GLY A 62 -3.24 5.51 15.94
CA GLY A 62 -3.61 5.68 14.54
C GLY A 62 -2.58 6.46 13.68
N THR A 63 -1.41 6.78 14.22
CA THR A 63 -0.26 7.35 13.50
C THR A 63 0.67 6.22 13.07
N PHE A 64 1.19 6.33 11.86
CA PHE A 64 2.15 5.42 11.26
C PHE A 64 3.46 6.18 11.11
N TRP A 65 4.56 5.57 11.55
CA TRP A 65 5.91 6.05 11.26
C TRP A 65 6.48 5.16 10.19
N GLY A 66 6.65 5.69 8.98
CA GLY A 66 7.16 4.94 7.84
C GLY A 66 8.52 5.46 7.40
N LYS A 67 9.42 4.52 7.11
CA LYS A 67 10.71 4.80 6.48
C LYS A 67 10.55 4.71 4.97
N THR A 68 10.92 5.75 4.24
CA THR A 68 10.90 5.75 2.77
C THR A 68 11.82 4.66 2.23
N LEU A 69 11.30 3.84 1.33
CA LEU A 69 12.06 2.81 0.64
C LEU A 69 12.64 3.38 -0.67
N ASP A 70 13.82 2.90 -1.05
CA ASP A 70 14.46 3.24 -2.31
C ASP A 70 13.99 2.30 -3.43
N ILE A 71 12.67 2.26 -3.63
CA ILE A 71 12.03 1.38 -4.61
C ILE A 71 11.04 2.18 -5.45
N TYR A 72 11.17 2.04 -6.77
CA TYR A 72 10.24 2.49 -7.80
C TYR A 72 9.60 3.87 -7.52
N ARG A 73 10.34 4.93 -7.83
CA ARG A 73 9.85 6.31 -7.79
C ARG A 73 9.31 6.68 -9.17
N LEU A 74 8.03 7.02 -9.25
CA LEU A 74 7.40 7.49 -10.49
C LEU A 74 7.55 9.01 -10.58
N GLY A 75 8.37 9.48 -11.53
CA GLY A 75 8.59 10.90 -11.86
C GLY A 75 9.94 11.08 -12.59
N GLU A 76 9.98 11.86 -13.67
CA GLU A 76 11.22 12.12 -14.44
C GLU A 76 12.12 13.17 -13.76
N ASP A 77 11.58 13.96 -12.83
CA ASP A 77 12.26 15.05 -12.12
C ASP A 77 12.13 14.91 -10.59
N VAL A 78 12.32 13.71 -10.04
CA VAL A 78 12.17 13.50 -8.59
C VAL A 78 13.31 14.25 -7.88
N ILE A 79 13.00 15.44 -7.33
CA ILE A 79 13.83 16.10 -6.31
C ILE A 79 13.70 15.23 -5.05
N GLY A 80 14.43 14.13 -5.10
CA GLY A 80 14.19 12.94 -4.31
C GLY A 80 14.26 13.27 -2.84
N LEU A 81 13.15 13.06 -2.14
CA LEU A 81 13.22 12.91 -0.70
C LEU A 81 14.31 11.87 -0.36
N PRO A 82 15.16 12.13 0.65
CA PRO A 82 16.24 11.22 0.96
C PRO A 82 15.66 9.85 1.29
N THR A 83 16.25 8.80 0.72
CA THR A 83 15.92 7.42 1.08
C THR A 83 16.20 7.21 2.57
N ASN A 84 15.51 6.25 3.20
CA ASN A 84 15.59 6.02 4.64
C ASN A 84 15.12 7.17 5.55
N THR A 85 14.47 8.20 5.02
CA THR A 85 13.85 9.24 5.84
C THR A 85 12.57 8.71 6.49
N ILE A 86 12.35 9.08 7.76
CA ILE A 86 11.15 8.71 8.50
C ILE A 86 10.12 9.83 8.41
N PHE A 87 8.91 9.48 7.97
CA PHE A 87 7.76 10.36 7.96
C PHE A 87 6.62 9.79 8.80
N THR A 88 5.72 10.66 9.21
CA THR A 88 4.47 10.26 9.86
C THR A 88 3.29 10.43 8.92
N PHE A 89 2.37 9.47 8.93
CA PHE A 89 1.13 9.53 8.17
C PHE A 89 -0.01 8.78 8.88
N ARG A 90 -1.22 8.91 8.34
CA ARG A 90 -2.44 8.29 8.84
C ARG A 90 -2.92 7.24 7.85
N LYS A 91 -3.79 6.31 8.29
CA LYS A 91 -4.35 5.25 7.42
C LYS A 91 -4.98 5.78 6.14
N ASN A 92 -5.70 6.89 6.24
CA ASN A 92 -6.39 7.53 5.12
C ASN A 92 -5.43 8.19 4.10
N HIS A 93 -4.14 8.32 4.39
CA HIS A 93 -3.14 8.79 3.43
C HIS A 93 -2.57 7.65 2.56
N ILE A 94 -2.87 6.39 2.89
CA ILE A 94 -2.36 5.22 2.18
C ILE A 94 -3.19 4.99 0.91
N ALA A 95 -2.51 5.04 -0.24
CA ALA A 95 -3.13 4.87 -1.54
C ALA A 95 -3.00 3.42 -2.08
N GLU A 96 -2.00 2.67 -1.62
CA GLU A 96 -1.75 1.31 -2.10
C GLU A 96 -1.13 0.41 -1.03
N ILE A 97 -1.51 -0.88 -1.05
CA ILE A 97 -0.85 -1.95 -0.30
C ILE A 97 -0.34 -2.99 -1.30
N PRO A 98 0.96 -3.02 -1.64
CA PRO A 98 1.50 -4.03 -2.53
C PRO A 98 1.50 -5.40 -1.83
N ILE A 99 0.43 -6.19 -1.99
CA ILE A 99 0.21 -7.46 -1.26
C ILE A 99 1.40 -8.43 -1.42
N MET A 100 1.97 -8.51 -2.62
CA MET A 100 3.09 -9.40 -2.92
C MET A 100 4.41 -8.98 -2.25
N TRP A 101 4.53 -7.74 -1.79
CA TRP A 101 5.70 -7.24 -1.08
C TRP A 101 5.56 -7.33 0.44
N GLN A 102 4.38 -7.74 0.93
CA GLN A 102 4.16 -7.86 2.37
C GLN A 102 4.95 -9.03 2.95
N PRO A 103 5.42 -8.91 4.20
CA PRO A 103 5.99 -10.03 4.92
C PRO A 103 5.04 -11.23 4.92
N SER A 104 5.58 -12.44 4.78
CA SER A 104 4.81 -13.68 4.62
C SER A 104 3.80 -13.92 5.76
N TYR A 105 4.15 -13.54 6.99
CA TYR A 105 3.30 -13.66 8.17
C TYR A 105 2.08 -12.71 8.16
N ILE A 106 2.14 -11.59 7.43
CA ILE A 106 1.02 -10.64 7.30
C ILE A 106 0.23 -10.88 6.02
N ARG A 107 0.92 -11.33 4.95
CA ARG A 107 0.35 -11.48 3.61
C ARG A 107 -0.95 -12.29 3.59
N LYS A 108 -1.03 -13.39 4.34
CA LYS A 108 -2.25 -14.21 4.45
C LYS A 108 -3.45 -13.42 4.97
N ASN A 109 -3.25 -12.59 5.99
CA ASN A 109 -4.31 -11.78 6.60
C ASN A 109 -4.83 -10.71 5.65
N LEU A 110 -3.94 -10.13 4.82
CA LEU A 110 -4.28 -9.13 3.80
C LEU A 110 -5.01 -9.75 2.61
N ILE A 111 -4.60 -10.93 2.14
CA ILE A 111 -5.30 -11.67 1.07
C ILE A 111 -6.75 -11.99 1.45
N LEU A 112 -7.03 -12.29 2.72
CA LEU A 112 -8.40 -12.51 3.16
C LEU A 112 -9.27 -11.25 3.03
N SER A 113 -8.72 -10.04 3.21
CA SER A 113 -9.44 -8.78 2.94
C SER A 113 -9.64 -8.50 1.45
N TYR A 114 -8.77 -9.06 0.60
CA TYR A 114 -8.85 -8.96 -0.85
C TYR A 114 -10.04 -9.77 -1.40
N ASN A 115 -10.22 -10.99 -0.90
CA ASN A 115 -11.25 -11.91 -1.35
C ASN A 115 -12.68 -11.53 -0.93
N THR A 116 -12.85 -10.69 0.10
CA THR A 116 -14.20 -10.26 0.55
C THR A 116 -14.89 -9.36 -0.48
N LEU A 117 -14.15 -8.53 -1.21
CA LEU A 117 -14.70 -7.73 -2.32
C LEU A 117 -15.07 -8.61 -3.53
N TYR A 118 -14.25 -9.62 -3.83
CA TYR A 118 -14.56 -10.59 -4.88
C TYR A 118 -15.77 -11.47 -4.54
N LYS A 119 -16.03 -11.78 -3.27
CA LYS A 119 -17.26 -12.51 -2.90
C LYS A 119 -18.52 -11.64 -2.97
N GLN A 120 -18.42 -10.33 -2.73
CA GLN A 120 -19.57 -9.41 -2.84
C GLN A 120 -19.89 -9.01 -4.30
N ASN A 121 -18.89 -8.91 -5.19
CA ASN A 121 -19.10 -8.56 -6.61
C ASN A 121 -18.93 -9.74 -7.59
N GLY A 122 -18.53 -10.92 -7.12
CA GLY A 122 -18.04 -12.02 -7.94
C GLY A 122 -18.54 -13.39 -7.52
N PHE A 123 -19.79 -13.48 -7.03
CA PHE A 123 -20.53 -14.74 -6.96
C PHE A 123 -20.69 -15.43 -8.34
N ILE A 124 -20.24 -14.79 -9.43
CA ILE A 124 -20.29 -15.30 -10.80
C ILE A 124 -18.93 -15.86 -11.31
N LEU A 125 -17.78 -15.54 -10.70
CA LEU A 125 -16.46 -15.89 -11.30
C LEU A 125 -15.57 -16.84 -10.47
N TYR A 126 -15.74 -16.94 -9.15
CA TYR A 126 -14.80 -17.68 -8.30
C TYR A 126 -15.00 -19.20 -8.23
N LEU A 127 -16.06 -19.75 -8.84
CA LEU A 127 -16.21 -21.22 -8.98
C LEU A 127 -15.46 -21.80 -10.19
N LYS A 128 -14.95 -20.98 -11.13
CA LYS A 128 -14.23 -21.51 -12.31
C LYS A 128 -12.73 -21.70 -12.11
N ASN A 129 -12.08 -20.95 -11.22
CA ASN A 129 -10.61 -21.00 -11.09
C ASN A 129 -10.09 -21.84 -9.92
N PHE A 130 -10.96 -22.30 -9.00
CA PHE A 130 -10.56 -23.24 -7.95
C PHE A 130 -10.48 -24.70 -8.41
N SER A 131 -10.94 -25.02 -9.62
CA SER A 131 -10.81 -26.36 -10.21
C SER A 131 -9.41 -26.67 -10.74
N TRP A 132 -8.53 -25.67 -10.90
CA TRP A 132 -7.20 -25.87 -11.49
C TRP A 132 -6.06 -25.98 -10.48
N TYR A 133 -6.30 -25.68 -9.20
CA TYR A 133 -5.25 -25.68 -8.16
C TYR A 133 -5.26 -26.88 -7.21
N ILE A 134 -6.19 -27.83 -7.37
CA ILE A 134 -6.27 -29.05 -6.51
C ILE A 134 -5.71 -30.31 -7.20
N HIS A 135 -5.18 -30.22 -8.43
CA HIS A 135 -4.68 -31.40 -9.17
C HIS A 135 -3.15 -31.57 -9.22
N PHE A 136 -2.38 -30.79 -8.47
CA PHE A 136 -0.95 -31.06 -8.29
C PHE A 136 -0.63 -30.98 -6.81
N PHE A 137 -0.80 -32.08 -6.07
CA PHE A 137 0.04 -32.52 -4.94
C PHE A 137 -0.66 -33.70 -4.24
N HIS A 138 -0.33 -34.92 -4.69
CA HIS A 138 -0.02 -36.15 -3.93
C HIS A 138 -0.49 -37.43 -4.66
N PRO A 139 0.24 -38.56 -4.54
CA PRO A 139 1.56 -38.79 -3.95
C PRO A 139 2.71 -38.77 -4.97
#